data_AF-A0A0V0ICJ9-F1
#
_entry.id   AF-A0A0V0ICJ9-F1
#
_cell.length_a   1.000
_cell.length_b   1.000
_cell.length_c   1.000
_cell.angle_alpha   90.00
_cell.angle_beta   90.00
_cell.angle_gamma   90.00
#
_symmetry.space_group_name_H-M   'P 1'
#
loop_
_entity.id
_entity.type
_entity.pdbx_description
1 polymer ?
#
loop_
_entity_poly.entity_id
_entity_poly.type
_entity_poly.pdbx_seq_one_letter_code
_entity_poly.pdbx_strand_id
1 'polypeptide(L)'
;MLDIPGYHEVRDSVDQHREMRMDVDHMSYEELLALGEQIGTAKTGLSEEVIVGHLKTRSFSSVEIPCNFGSAACLDHKTDFCVICQSDYKDQENVGTLDCGHEYHAECVTNWLILKNNCPICKSTALCAEGKDS
;
A
#
# COMPACT_ATOMS: atom_id res chain seq x y z
N MET A 1 5.13 4.82 54.85
CA MET A 1 6.56 4.48 54.65
C MET A 1 6.68 3.05 54.14
N LEU A 2 6.75 2.81 52.83
CA LEU A 2 7.53 3.56 51.85
C LEU A 2 6.69 4.61 51.11
N ASP A 3 6.81 5.85 51.59
CA ASP A 3 6.47 7.05 50.85
C ASP A 3 7.62 7.29 49.89
N ILE A 4 7.36 7.23 48.58
CA ILE A 4 8.34 7.60 47.55
C ILE A 4 8.07 9.07 47.20
N PRO A 5 8.88 10.03 47.70
CA PRO A 5 8.70 11.44 47.41
C PRO A 5 9.35 11.71 46.04
N GLY A 6 8.53 11.99 45.03
CA GLY A 6 9.04 12.29 43.69
C GLY A 6 8.08 12.06 42.53
N TYR A 7 6.88 11.51 42.76
CA TYR A 7 5.84 11.51 41.73
C TYR A 7 5.13 12.88 41.71
N HIS A 8 5.92 13.90 41.36
CA HIS A 8 5.48 15.26 41.19
C HIS A 8 4.54 15.30 39.97
N GLU A 9 3.25 15.45 40.26
CA GLU A 9 2.20 15.99 39.39
C GLU A 9 2.45 15.78 37.89
N VAL A 10 2.00 14.64 37.36
CA VAL A 10 1.66 14.60 35.94
C VAL A 10 0.46 15.54 35.83
N ARG A 11 0.75 16.83 35.58
CA ARG A 11 -0.23 17.78 35.04
C ARG A 11 -1.00 17.00 34.00
N ASP A 12 -2.28 16.77 34.27
CA ASP A 12 -3.25 16.36 33.27
C ASP A 12 -3.03 17.27 32.07
N SER A 13 -2.27 16.79 31.09
CA SER A 13 -2.42 17.27 29.73
C SER A 13 -3.79 16.75 29.35
N VAL A 14 -4.84 17.46 29.79
CA VAL A 14 -6.21 17.23 29.38
C VAL A 14 -6.13 17.15 27.89
N ASP A 15 -6.31 15.95 27.37
CA ASP A 15 -6.22 15.71 25.96
C ASP A 15 -7.31 16.55 25.33
N GLN A 16 -6.92 17.68 24.75
CA GLN A 16 -7.83 18.69 24.24
C GLN A 16 -8.66 18.16 23.06
N HIS A 17 -8.31 16.96 22.57
CA HIS A 17 -8.99 16.26 21.49
C HIS A 17 -9.79 15.05 21.98
N ARG A 18 -9.96 14.86 23.29
CA ARG A 18 -10.75 13.75 23.84
C ARG A 18 -12.18 13.71 23.28
N GLU A 19 -12.78 14.86 23.03
CA GLU A 19 -14.14 14.99 22.46
C GLU A 19 -14.21 14.67 20.96
N MET A 20 -13.07 14.62 20.26
CA MET A 20 -13.02 14.21 18.84
C MET A 20 -12.77 12.71 18.69
N ARG A 21 -12.49 11.99 19.78
CA ARG A 21 -12.35 10.53 19.75
C ARG A 21 -13.73 9.90 19.73
N MET A 22 -14.03 9.25 18.62
CA MET A 22 -15.23 8.42 18.51
C MET A 22 -15.10 7.26 19.49
N ASP A 23 -16.16 7.00 20.27
CA ASP A 23 -16.23 5.85 21.17
C ASP A 23 -16.51 4.58 20.36
N VAL A 24 -15.46 4.03 19.76
CA VAL A 24 -15.53 2.87 18.87
C VAL A 24 -16.11 1.64 19.58
N ASP A 25 -15.93 1.54 20.91
CA ASP A 25 -16.38 0.39 21.70
C ASP A 25 -17.88 0.43 22.06
N HIS A 26 -18.53 1.59 21.88
CA HIS A 26 -19.95 1.80 22.19
C HIS A 26 -20.77 2.27 20.98
N MET A 27 -20.33 1.98 19.75
CA MET A 27 -21.19 2.21 18.56
C MET A 27 -22.07 1.00 18.30
N SER A 28 -23.36 1.23 18.05
CA SER A 28 -24.25 0.18 17.55
C SER A 28 -23.88 -0.22 16.12
N TYR A 29 -24.29 -1.43 15.70
CA TYR A 29 -24.08 -1.92 14.33
C TYR A 29 -24.72 -0.98 13.28
N GLU A 30 -25.88 -0.40 13.59
CA GLU A 30 -26.55 0.55 12.69
C GLU A 30 -25.76 1.85 12.53
N GLU A 31 -25.17 2.37 13.62
CA GLU A 31 -24.32 3.56 13.56
C GLU A 31 -23.03 3.29 12.78
N LEU A 32 -22.40 2.11 12.93
CA LEU A 32 -21.23 1.72 12.14
C LEU A 32 -21.55 1.58 10.64
N LEU A 33 -22.73 1.04 10.30
CA LEU A 33 -23.18 0.94 8.91
C LEU A 33 -23.45 2.34 8.32
N ALA A 34 -24.09 3.21 9.07
CA ALA A 34 -24.34 4.60 8.70
C ALA A 34 -23.03 5.38 8.47
N LEU A 35 -21.97 5.13 9.26
CA LEU A 35 -20.65 5.71 9.00
C LEU A 35 -20.07 5.26 7.65
N GLY A 36 -20.19 3.98 7.31
CA GLY A 36 -19.73 3.44 6.03
C GLY A 36 -20.46 4.08 4.83
N GLU A 37 -21.76 4.33 4.97
CA GLU A 37 -22.57 5.02 3.96
C GLU A 37 -22.25 6.51 3.88
N GLN A 38 -22.05 7.18 5.02
CA GLN A 38 -21.77 8.62 5.10
C GLN A 38 -20.38 8.98 4.55
N ILE A 39 -19.36 8.16 4.81
CA ILE A 39 -18.00 8.37 4.30
C ILE A 39 -17.89 7.88 2.85
N GLY A 40 -18.66 6.85 2.48
CA GLY A 40 -18.73 6.29 1.13
C GLY A 40 -17.43 5.63 0.65
N THR A 41 -17.45 5.10 -0.58
CA THR A 41 -16.23 4.59 -1.24
C THR A 41 -15.67 5.66 -2.17
N ALA A 42 -14.57 6.31 -1.77
CA ALA A 42 -13.86 7.23 -2.65
C ALA A 42 -13.12 6.45 -3.75
N LYS A 43 -13.64 6.47 -4.98
CA LYS A 43 -12.94 5.99 -6.18
C LYS A 43 -11.88 7.01 -6.57
N THR A 44 -10.67 6.81 -6.07
CA THR A 44 -9.47 7.63 -6.36
C THR A 44 -8.55 6.93 -7.36
N GLY A 45 -9.08 5.95 -8.09
CA GLY A 45 -8.37 5.22 -9.13
C GLY A 45 -8.25 6.00 -10.43
N LEU A 46 -7.53 5.40 -11.37
CA LEU A 46 -7.29 5.91 -12.72
C LEU A 46 -8.14 5.16 -13.74
N SER A 47 -8.41 5.76 -14.89
CA SER A 47 -8.99 5.02 -16.01
C SER A 47 -7.97 4.02 -16.57
N GLU A 48 -8.48 2.91 -17.11
CA GLU A 48 -7.66 1.83 -17.67
C GLU A 48 -6.70 2.34 -18.76
N GLU A 49 -7.18 3.25 -19.61
CA GLU A 49 -6.38 3.88 -20.67
C GLU A 49 -5.16 4.66 -20.12
N VAL A 50 -5.32 5.38 -19.00
CA VAL A 50 -4.22 6.09 -18.34
C VAL A 50 -3.25 5.10 -17.70
N ILE A 51 -3.77 4.03 -17.09
CA ILE A 51 -2.93 2.99 -16.49
C ILE A 51 -2.07 2.33 -17.57
N VAL A 52 -2.67 1.88 -18.67
CA VAL A 52 -1.94 1.22 -19.76
C VAL A 52 -0.91 2.16 -20.41
N GLY A 53 -1.22 3.45 -20.51
CA GLY A 53 -0.31 4.45 -21.09
C GLY A 53 0.89 4.80 -20.21
N HIS A 54 0.75 4.72 -18.89
CA HIS A 54 1.78 5.18 -17.93
C HIS A 54 2.46 4.05 -17.15
N LEU A 55 1.86 2.86 -17.08
CA LEU A 55 2.42 1.71 -16.38
C LEU A 55 3.62 1.14 -17.17
N LYS A 56 4.79 1.12 -16.52
CA LYS A 56 5.98 0.49 -17.07
C LYS A 56 5.81 -1.02 -17.01
N THR A 57 5.80 -1.70 -18.16
CA THR A 57 5.66 -3.16 -18.24
C THR A 57 6.90 -3.81 -18.82
N ARG A 58 7.25 -4.99 -18.31
CA ARG A 58 8.30 -5.86 -18.86
C ARG A 58 7.84 -7.32 -18.84
N SER A 59 8.38 -8.14 -19.74
CA SER A 59 8.22 -9.59 -19.62
C SER A 59 9.14 -10.14 -18.54
N PHE A 60 8.61 -11.00 -17.68
CA PHE A 60 9.40 -11.79 -16.76
C PHE A 60 10.06 -12.96 -17.51
N SER A 61 11.31 -13.21 -17.19
CA SER A 61 12.01 -14.41 -17.60
C SER A 61 12.75 -14.93 -16.38
N SER A 62 12.47 -16.18 -16.04
CA SER A 62 13.16 -16.94 -15.02
C SER A 62 14.58 -17.17 -15.53
N VAL A 63 15.47 -16.23 -15.26
CA VAL A 63 16.90 -16.50 -15.45
C VAL A 63 17.30 -17.37 -14.28
N GLU A 64 17.32 -18.68 -14.49
CA GLU A 64 17.99 -19.58 -13.57
C GLU A 64 19.48 -19.25 -13.60
N ILE A 65 19.89 -18.30 -12.76
CA ILE A 65 21.30 -18.14 -12.43
C ILE A 65 21.63 -19.37 -11.60
N PRO A 66 22.51 -20.28 -12.07
CA PRO A 66 22.97 -21.38 -11.23
C PRO A 66 23.75 -20.72 -10.10
N CYS A 67 23.12 -20.56 -8.95
CA CYS A 67 23.80 -20.10 -7.75
C CYS A 67 24.71 -21.25 -7.30
N ASN A 68 25.94 -21.24 -7.82
CA ASN A 68 26.97 -22.16 -7.37
C ASN A 68 27.30 -21.78 -5.92
N PHE A 69 26.73 -22.55 -5.00
CA PHE A 69 27.02 -22.67 -3.58
C PHE A 69 27.93 -21.57 -2.97
N GLY A 70 27.32 -20.64 -2.21
CA GLY A 70 28.01 -19.98 -1.10
C GLY A 70 28.39 -18.49 -1.26
N SER A 71 27.43 -17.60 -1.50
CA SER A 71 27.62 -16.19 -1.16
C SER A 71 26.34 -15.55 -0.63
N ALA A 72 26.36 -15.18 0.65
CA ALA A 72 25.28 -14.54 1.40
C ALA A 72 25.20 -13.02 1.17
N ALA A 73 25.38 -12.56 -0.07
CA ALA A 73 25.43 -11.12 -0.35
C ALA A 73 24.98 -10.78 -1.79
N CYS A 74 23.67 -10.81 -2.04
CA CYS A 74 22.97 -9.81 -2.86
C CYS A 74 21.47 -10.15 -2.91
N LEU A 75 20.76 -9.90 -1.81
CA LEU A 75 19.30 -9.81 -1.81
C LEU A 75 18.90 -8.46 -2.45
N ASP A 76 19.26 -8.26 -3.73
CA ASP A 76 18.66 -7.18 -4.49
C ASP A 76 17.20 -7.56 -4.71
N HIS A 77 16.29 -6.67 -4.32
CA HIS A 77 14.89 -6.92 -3.99
C HIS A 77 14.01 -7.21 -5.22
N LYS A 78 14.46 -8.06 -6.13
CA LYS A 78 13.62 -8.58 -7.20
C LYS A 78 12.73 -9.67 -6.61
N THR A 79 11.57 -9.24 -6.12
CA THR A 79 10.54 -10.15 -5.63
C THR A 79 10.07 -10.99 -6.81
N ASP A 80 10.33 -12.30 -6.81
CA ASP A 80 9.89 -13.20 -7.89
C ASP A 80 8.40 -13.60 -7.76
N PHE A 81 7.62 -12.89 -6.95
CA PHE A 81 6.20 -13.15 -6.72
C PHE A 81 5.39 -11.87 -6.64
N CYS A 82 4.13 -11.97 -7.06
CA CYS A 82 3.17 -10.88 -7.01
C CYS A 82 2.40 -10.91 -5.69
N VAL A 83 2.53 -9.86 -4.86
CA VAL A 83 1.82 -9.78 -3.57
C VAL A 83 0.29 -9.61 -3.69
N ILE A 84 -0.21 -9.22 -4.88
CA ILE A 84 -1.65 -9.02 -5.11
C ILE A 84 -2.35 -10.38 -5.26
N CYS A 85 -1.81 -11.26 -6.10
CA CYS A 85 -2.35 -12.61 -6.31
C CYS A 85 -1.64 -13.71 -5.51
N GLN A 86 -0.59 -13.34 -4.75
CA GLN A 86 0.22 -14.24 -3.92
C GLN A 86 0.80 -15.43 -4.71
N SER A 87 1.16 -15.19 -5.97
CA SER A 87 1.69 -16.21 -6.88
C SER A 87 3.02 -15.77 -7.47
N ASP A 88 3.93 -16.74 -7.68
CA ASP A 88 5.20 -16.52 -8.35
C ASP A 88 5.00 -16.07 -9.81
N TYR A 89 5.96 -15.32 -10.33
CA TYR A 89 6.00 -14.98 -11.75
C TYR A 89 6.43 -16.19 -12.57
N LYS A 90 5.77 -16.38 -13.72
CA LYS A 90 6.15 -17.38 -14.71
C LYS A 90 6.81 -16.72 -15.91
N ASP A 91 7.59 -17.52 -16.63
CA ASP A 91 8.19 -17.09 -17.88
C ASP A 91 7.15 -16.50 -18.83
N GLN A 92 7.51 -15.37 -19.43
CA GLN A 92 6.69 -14.59 -20.38
C GLN A 92 5.49 -13.88 -19.75
N GLU A 93 5.30 -13.92 -18.43
CA GLU A 93 4.27 -13.11 -17.78
C GLU A 93 4.66 -11.62 -17.81
N ASN A 94 3.67 -10.75 -18.00
CA ASN A 94 3.88 -9.32 -17.99
C ASN A 94 3.90 -8.80 -16.55
N VAL A 95 4.99 -8.15 -16.17
CA VAL A 95 5.20 -7.53 -14.87
C VAL A 95 5.11 -6.02 -15.03
N GLY A 96 4.18 -5.40 -14.31
CA GLY A 96 4.03 -3.96 -14.20
C GLY A 96 4.86 -3.42 -13.03
N THR A 97 5.59 -2.34 -13.27
CA THR A 97 6.40 -1.63 -12.28
C THR A 97 5.79 -0.26 -12.03
N LEU A 98 5.48 0.03 -10.75
CA LEU A 98 5.00 1.35 -10.33
C LEU A 98 6.15 2.37 -10.28
N ASP A 99 5.82 3.66 -10.17
CA ASP A 99 6.84 4.71 -10.08
C ASP A 99 7.68 4.64 -8.79
N CYS A 100 7.13 4.02 -7.75
CA CYS A 100 7.87 3.69 -6.52
C CYS A 100 8.84 2.49 -6.66
N GLY A 101 8.88 1.84 -7.83
CA GLY A 101 9.76 0.70 -8.12
C GLY A 101 9.22 -0.69 -7.76
N HIS A 102 8.05 -0.79 -7.13
CA HIS A 102 7.45 -2.08 -6.80
C HIS A 102 6.82 -2.77 -8.01
N GLU A 103 6.97 -4.09 -8.06
CA GLU A 103 6.60 -4.95 -9.20
C GLU A 103 5.40 -5.85 -8.88
N TYR A 104 4.55 -6.08 -9.87
CA TYR A 104 3.32 -6.87 -9.80
C TYR A 104 3.02 -7.49 -11.16
N HIS A 105 2.13 -8.47 -11.27
CA HIS A 105 1.56 -8.79 -12.59
C HIS A 105 0.87 -7.55 -13.15
N ALA A 106 1.09 -7.26 -14.44
CA ALA A 106 0.53 -6.09 -15.11
C ALA A 106 -1.00 -6.04 -14.97
N GLU A 107 -1.68 -7.18 -15.09
CA GLU A 107 -3.12 -7.29 -14.89
C GLU A 107 -3.52 -7.03 -13.43
N CYS A 108 -2.80 -7.63 -12.47
CA CYS A 108 -3.09 -7.47 -11.04
C CYS A 108 -2.99 -6.00 -10.61
N VAL A 109 -1.92 -5.32 -11.03
CA VAL A 109 -1.74 -3.90 -10.68
C VAL A 109 -2.72 -3.02 -11.45
N THR A 110 -3.08 -3.34 -12.69
CA THR A 110 -4.09 -2.58 -13.44
C THR A 110 -5.44 -2.61 -12.73
N ASN A 111 -5.91 -3.80 -12.34
CA ASN A 111 -7.15 -3.96 -11.58
C ASN A 111 -7.14 -3.20 -10.24
N TRP A 112 -5.98 -3.17 -9.58
CA TRP A 112 -5.81 -2.40 -8.35
C TRP A 112 -5.90 -0.88 -8.58
N LEU A 113 -5.23 -0.39 -9.62
CA LEU A 113 -5.16 1.04 -9.93
C LEU A 113 -6.47 1.64 -10.43
N ILE A 114 -7.36 0.82 -11.00
CA ILE A 114 -8.74 1.22 -11.33
C ILE A 114 -9.52 1.62 -10.07
N LEU A 115 -9.21 0.99 -8.93
CA LEU A 115 -9.86 1.29 -7.65
C LEU A 115 -9.17 2.43 -6.90
N LYS A 116 -7.83 2.39 -6.82
CA LYS A 116 -7.02 3.38 -6.08
C LYS A 116 -5.63 3.57 -6.71
N ASN A 117 -5.23 4.82 -6.94
CA ASN A 117 -3.90 5.15 -7.46
C ASN A 117 -2.78 5.11 -6.39
N ASN A 118 -2.66 4.00 -5.63
CA ASN A 118 -1.62 3.86 -4.61
C ASN A 118 -0.92 2.50 -4.70
N CYS A 119 0.36 2.46 -4.38
CA CYS A 119 1.10 1.21 -4.26
C CYS A 119 0.56 0.35 -3.11
N PRO A 120 0.28 -0.96 -3.31
CA PRO A 120 -0.09 -1.88 -2.24
C PRO A 120 0.93 -1.97 -1.10
N ILE A 121 2.22 -1.83 -1.41
CA ILE A 121 3.33 -2.02 -0.47
C ILE A 121 3.63 -0.72 0.31
N CYS A 122 4.03 0.35 -0.38
CA CYS A 122 4.49 1.58 0.27
C CYS A 122 3.43 2.69 0.39
N LYS A 123 2.23 2.49 -0.17
CA LYS A 123 1.12 3.47 -0.20
C LYS A 123 1.40 4.80 -0.92
N SER A 124 2.59 4.99 -1.50
CA SER A 124 2.88 6.11 -2.40
C SER A 124 1.97 6.10 -3.63
N THR A 125 1.77 7.26 -4.25
CA THR A 125 1.08 7.38 -5.53
C THR A 125 1.70 6.42 -6.55
N ALA A 126 0.87 5.60 -7.19
CA ALA A 126 1.36 4.50 -8.00
C ALA A 126 1.86 4.95 -9.38
N LEU A 127 1.10 5.85 -10.02
CA LEU A 127 1.46 6.49 -11.29
C LEU A 127 1.32 8.02 -11.13
N CYS A 128 2.41 8.75 -11.30
CA CYS A 128 2.38 10.20 -11.37
C CYS A 128 2.01 10.63 -12.80
N ALA A 129 0.74 10.96 -13.02
CA ALA A 129 0.31 11.62 -14.25
C ALA A 129 0.83 13.07 -14.23
N GLU A 130 2.02 13.32 -14.79
CA GLU A 130 2.53 14.67 -14.98
C GLU A 130 1.62 15.41 -15.99
N GLY A 131 0.79 16.32 -15.48
CA GLY A 131 0.06 17.28 -16.30
C GLY A 131 1.05 18.19 -17.03
N LYS A 132 1.14 18.08 -18.35
CA LYS A 132 1.64 19.16 -19.20
C LYS A 132 0.54 20.21 -19.30
N ASP A 133 0.43 21.06 -18.28
CA ASP A 133 -0.20 22.37 -18.41
C ASP A 133 0.92 23.36 -18.75
N SER A 134 0.96 23.85 -19.99
CA SER A 134 1.78 24.97 -20.46
C SER A 134 0.92 25.90 -21.29
#